data_AF-A0A7S1UBL4-F1
#
_entry.id   AF-A0A7S1UBL4-F1
#
_cell.length_a   1.000
_cell.length_b   1.000
_cell.length_c   1.000
_cell.angle_alpha   90.00
_cell.angle_beta   90.00
_cell.angle_gamma   90.00
#
_symmetry.space_group_name_H-M   'P 1'
#
loop_
_entity.id
_entity.type
_entity.pdbx_description
1 polymer ?
#
loop_
_entity_poly.entity_id
_entity_poly.type
_entity_poly.pdbx_seq_one_letter_code
_entity_poly.pdbx_strand_id
1 'polypeptide(L)'
;ALTPRLFVTTSQVKVADPVVSFRETVIETSSLKCFAETPNKHNRLTMIAEPLDNGLAEDIELGEVDIAWSKKKMGGFFQEKYDWDLLAARSVWAFGPEISGPNVLLDDTLASEVDKSLLNTVKESTIQGFQWCCREGPLCEEPVRGVKFKLLDVSLASEPIHRGGGQIIPTARRAAYSSLLLATPRLMEPIYSVQIQAPADVVGELYPVLARRRGHVVRDQPKPGAPFYTMEAFLPAMDSFGFETDLRSFSQGQAMCYSSFSHWAVVPGDPLDRNITLHPLEPSPPPHLARDFMVKTRRRKGLTEDVAVNSYFDAALIQQLAAQGL
;
A
#
# COMPACT_ATOMS: atom_id res chain seq x y z
N ALA A 1 19.50 -6.80 -50.73
CA ALA A 1 20.08 -7.06 -49.40
C ALA A 1 20.07 -5.76 -48.60
N LEU A 2 19.12 -5.59 -47.68
CA LEU A 2 19.01 -4.41 -46.81
C LEU A 2 19.38 -4.87 -45.39
N THR A 3 20.64 -4.70 -45.03
CA THR A 3 21.11 -4.88 -43.65
C THR A 3 20.73 -3.61 -42.86
N PRO A 4 19.88 -3.68 -41.82
CA PRO A 4 19.59 -2.51 -41.01
C PRO A 4 20.83 -2.15 -40.19
N ARG A 5 21.34 -0.92 -40.40
CA ARG A 5 22.38 -0.33 -39.56
C ARG A 5 21.76 -0.01 -38.20
N LEU A 6 22.11 -0.79 -37.18
CA LEU A 6 21.88 -0.42 -35.78
C LEU A 6 22.71 0.84 -35.47
N PHE A 7 22.04 1.98 -35.35
CA PHE A 7 22.62 3.19 -34.77
C PHE A 7 22.80 2.98 -33.26
N VAL A 8 23.92 2.36 -32.87
CA VAL A 8 24.35 2.36 -31.47
C VAL A 8 24.87 3.76 -31.17
N THR A 9 24.06 4.59 -30.52
CA THR A 9 24.54 5.85 -29.96
C THR A 9 25.36 5.52 -28.71
N THR A 10 26.64 5.91 -28.70
CA THR A 10 27.57 5.78 -27.57
C THR A 10 27.29 6.83 -26.49
N SER A 11 26.03 6.93 -26.06
CA SER A 11 25.61 7.93 -25.08
C SER A 11 25.94 7.47 -23.66
N GLN A 12 26.53 8.36 -22.87
CA GLN A 12 26.78 8.10 -21.45
C GLN A 12 25.47 8.20 -20.67
N VAL A 13 25.11 7.14 -19.94
CA VAL A 13 23.93 7.10 -19.09
C VAL A 13 24.36 7.20 -17.63
N LYS A 14 23.80 8.16 -16.90
CA LYS A 14 23.95 8.25 -15.44
C LYS A 14 22.86 7.42 -14.80
N VAL A 15 23.24 6.43 -14.01
CA VAL A 15 22.33 5.56 -13.27
C VAL A 15 22.37 5.97 -11.81
N ALA A 16 21.20 6.24 -11.21
CA ALA A 16 21.09 6.52 -9.79
C ALA A 16 21.13 5.22 -8.98
N ASP A 17 21.33 5.35 -7.66
CA ASP A 17 21.27 4.19 -6.78
C ASP A 17 19.90 3.49 -6.89
N PRO A 18 19.88 2.15 -6.87
CA PRO A 18 18.64 1.40 -6.98
C PRO A 18 17.75 1.66 -5.76
N VAL A 19 16.46 1.66 -6.00
CA VAL A 19 15.42 1.97 -5.00
C VAL A 19 14.26 1.00 -5.18
N VAL A 20 13.49 0.79 -4.10
CA VAL A 20 12.28 -0.03 -4.15
C VAL A 20 11.03 0.86 -4.26
N SER A 21 9.97 0.30 -4.82
CA SER A 21 8.63 0.87 -4.71
C SER A 21 8.04 0.42 -3.38
N PHE A 22 7.44 1.37 -2.66
CA PHE A 22 6.73 1.10 -1.42
C PHE A 22 5.24 0.90 -1.69
N ARG A 23 4.50 0.50 -0.67
CA ARG A 23 3.04 0.63 -0.64
C ARG A 23 2.63 1.43 0.59
N GLU A 24 1.41 1.95 0.56
CA GLU A 24 0.82 2.67 1.69
C GLU A 24 -0.29 1.82 2.31
N THR A 25 -0.37 1.74 3.62
CA THR A 25 -1.39 0.96 4.32
C THR A 25 -1.84 1.66 5.59
N VAL A 26 -2.79 1.07 6.32
CA VAL A 26 -3.29 1.56 7.61
C VAL A 26 -3.22 0.42 8.62
N ILE A 27 -2.97 0.74 9.90
CA ILE A 27 -2.97 -0.27 10.96
C ILE A 27 -4.30 -0.27 11.72
N GLU A 28 -4.95 0.88 11.84
CA GLU A 28 -6.13 1.06 12.68
C GLU A 28 -7.28 1.62 11.85
N THR A 29 -8.51 1.47 12.34
CA THR A 29 -9.65 2.17 11.75
C THR A 29 -9.48 3.68 11.96
N SER A 30 -9.87 4.47 10.96
CA SER A 30 -9.85 5.93 11.06
C SER A 30 -10.58 6.40 12.30
N SER A 31 -9.90 7.25 13.09
CA SER A 31 -10.45 7.78 14.35
C SER A 31 -11.77 8.51 14.18
N LEU A 32 -11.98 9.13 13.01
CA LEU A 32 -13.17 9.89 12.68
C LEU A 32 -13.72 9.58 11.30
N LYS A 33 -15.04 9.78 11.17
CA LYS A 33 -15.74 9.78 9.89
C LYS A 33 -15.30 11.01 9.09
N CYS A 34 -14.54 10.79 8.03
CA CYS A 34 -14.03 11.87 7.20
C CYS A 34 -15.05 12.22 6.13
N PHE A 35 -15.37 13.49 5.98
CA PHE A 35 -16.20 13.96 4.87
C PHE A 35 -15.44 14.89 3.95
N ALA A 36 -15.83 14.88 2.68
CA ALA A 36 -15.40 15.87 1.69
C ALA A 36 -16.61 16.42 0.94
N GLU A 37 -16.67 17.74 0.80
CA GLU A 37 -17.69 18.48 0.05
C GLU A 37 -17.21 18.84 -1.34
N THR A 38 -18.09 18.76 -2.33
CA THR A 38 -17.75 19.19 -3.69
C THR A 38 -17.47 20.70 -3.74
N PRO A 39 -16.65 21.18 -4.69
CA PRO A 39 -16.39 22.62 -4.84
C PRO A 39 -17.66 23.49 -4.96
N ASN A 40 -18.72 22.93 -5.56
CA ASN A 40 -20.02 23.59 -5.66
C ASN A 40 -20.88 23.53 -4.37
N LYS A 41 -20.40 22.86 -3.30
CA LYS A 41 -21.05 22.69 -1.98
C LYS A 41 -22.41 21.98 -1.99
N HIS A 42 -22.76 21.30 -3.07
CA HIS A 42 -24.04 20.59 -3.19
C HIS A 42 -23.95 19.11 -2.85
N ASN A 43 -22.74 18.55 -2.73
CA ASN A 43 -22.56 17.14 -2.43
C ASN A 43 -21.53 16.94 -1.34
N ARG A 44 -21.72 15.92 -0.52
CA ARG A 44 -20.82 15.50 0.54
C ARG A 44 -20.70 13.98 0.54
N LEU A 45 -19.47 13.48 0.60
CA LEU A 45 -19.16 12.06 0.70
C LEU A 45 -18.45 11.82 2.04
N THR A 46 -18.94 10.86 2.83
CA THR A 46 -18.36 10.52 4.13
C THR A 46 -17.81 9.10 4.11
N MET A 47 -16.51 8.95 4.38
CA MET A 47 -15.80 7.67 4.35
C MET A 47 -15.02 7.42 5.64
N ILE A 48 -14.80 6.14 5.93
CA ILE A 48 -13.78 5.66 6.85
C ILE A 48 -12.86 4.68 6.15
N ALA A 49 -11.64 4.54 6.66
CA ALA A 49 -10.66 3.56 6.21
C ALA A 49 -10.33 2.65 7.39
N GLU A 50 -10.20 1.36 7.14
CA GLU A 50 -9.80 0.36 8.13
C GLU A 50 -8.85 -0.66 7.49
N PRO A 51 -7.98 -1.32 8.28
CA PRO A 51 -7.13 -2.37 7.77
C PRO A 51 -7.97 -3.49 7.17
N LEU A 52 -7.52 -4.03 6.05
CA LEU A 52 -8.12 -5.20 5.44
C LEU A 52 -7.76 -6.45 6.25
N ASP A 53 -8.63 -7.45 6.20
CA ASP A 53 -8.42 -8.72 6.89
C ASP A 53 -7.16 -9.43 6.35
N ASN A 54 -6.41 -10.09 7.24
CA ASN A 54 -5.15 -10.76 6.89
C ASN A 54 -5.38 -11.81 5.79
N GLY A 55 -4.58 -11.76 4.71
CA GLY A 55 -4.67 -12.69 3.59
C GLY A 55 -5.64 -12.26 2.48
N LEU A 56 -6.56 -11.33 2.75
CA LEU A 56 -7.55 -10.90 1.75
C LEU A 56 -6.93 -10.10 0.61
N ALA A 57 -5.90 -9.30 0.90
CA ALA A 57 -5.16 -8.57 -0.14
C ALA A 57 -4.51 -9.54 -1.14
N GLU A 58 -3.91 -10.61 -0.64
CA GLU A 58 -3.26 -11.66 -1.43
C GLU A 58 -4.28 -12.44 -2.26
N ASP A 59 -5.41 -12.82 -1.68
CA ASP A 59 -6.50 -13.51 -2.40
C ASP A 59 -7.04 -12.69 -3.58
N ILE A 60 -7.22 -11.37 -3.38
CA ILE A 60 -7.70 -10.49 -4.46
C ILE A 60 -6.68 -10.43 -5.60
N GLU A 61 -5.39 -10.32 -5.28
CA GLU A 61 -4.31 -10.28 -6.27
C GLU A 61 -4.11 -11.60 -7.01
N LEU A 62 -4.34 -12.72 -6.33
CA LEU A 62 -4.31 -14.06 -6.93
C LEU A 62 -5.56 -14.35 -7.80
N GLY A 63 -6.60 -13.51 -7.71
CA GLY A 63 -7.84 -13.69 -8.45
C GLY A 63 -8.78 -14.74 -7.83
N GLU A 64 -8.60 -15.05 -6.55
CA GLU A 64 -9.50 -15.92 -5.78
C GLU A 64 -10.87 -15.27 -5.54
N VAL A 65 -10.96 -13.95 -5.70
CA VAL A 65 -12.22 -13.19 -5.72
C VAL A 65 -12.21 -12.20 -6.88
N ASP A 66 -13.36 -12.07 -7.55
CA ASP A 66 -13.53 -11.19 -8.70
C ASP A 66 -14.80 -10.36 -8.53
N ILE A 67 -14.71 -9.07 -8.84
CA ILE A 67 -15.81 -8.12 -8.78
C ILE A 67 -16.94 -8.46 -9.77
N ALA A 68 -16.64 -9.20 -10.84
CA ALA A 68 -17.62 -9.67 -11.82
C ALA A 68 -18.52 -10.79 -11.28
N TRP A 69 -18.20 -11.38 -10.12
CA TRP A 69 -19.02 -12.43 -9.53
C TRP A 69 -20.39 -11.94 -9.10
N SER A 70 -21.37 -12.86 -9.08
CA SER A 70 -22.68 -12.56 -8.49
C SER A 70 -22.53 -12.21 -7.00
N LYS A 71 -23.35 -11.27 -6.52
CA LYS A 71 -23.40 -10.87 -5.10
C LYS A 71 -23.60 -12.04 -4.14
N LYS A 72 -24.27 -13.11 -4.56
CA LYS A 72 -24.45 -14.33 -3.75
C LYS A 72 -23.13 -15.08 -3.58
N LYS A 73 -22.38 -15.27 -4.66
CA LYS A 73 -21.07 -15.94 -4.63
C LYS A 73 -20.05 -15.11 -3.84
N MET A 74 -20.02 -13.81 -4.08
CA MET A 74 -19.19 -12.87 -3.33
C MET A 74 -19.52 -12.88 -1.84
N GLY A 75 -20.81 -12.85 -1.51
CA GLY A 75 -21.29 -12.97 -0.13
C GLY A 75 -20.82 -14.25 0.57
N GLY A 76 -20.92 -15.39 -0.10
CA GLY A 76 -20.45 -16.68 0.43
C GLY A 76 -18.94 -16.69 0.68
N PHE A 77 -18.14 -16.20 -0.26
CA PHE A 77 -16.69 -16.14 -0.11
C PHE A 77 -16.24 -15.34 1.13
N PHE A 78 -16.75 -14.11 1.26
CA PHE A 78 -16.38 -13.24 2.39
C PHE A 78 -16.94 -13.74 3.73
N GLN A 79 -18.12 -14.36 3.75
CA GLN A 79 -18.69 -14.94 4.96
C GLN A 79 -17.91 -16.18 5.41
N GLU A 80 -17.59 -17.10 4.49
CA GLU A 80 -16.94 -18.37 4.83
C GLU A 80 -15.46 -18.20 5.19
N LYS A 81 -14.73 -17.33 4.48
CA LYS A 81 -13.27 -17.19 4.65
C LYS A 81 -12.86 -16.08 5.62
N TYR A 82 -13.64 -15.00 5.68
CA TYR A 82 -13.30 -13.77 6.42
C TYR A 82 -14.32 -13.37 7.48
N ASP A 83 -15.36 -14.18 7.70
CA ASP A 83 -16.43 -13.92 8.69
C ASP A 83 -17.11 -12.55 8.53
N TRP A 84 -17.24 -12.08 7.28
CA TRP A 84 -17.98 -10.84 7.02
C TRP A 84 -19.49 -11.06 7.13
N ASP A 85 -20.18 -10.04 7.63
CA ASP A 85 -21.64 -9.96 7.51
C ASP A 85 -22.04 -10.01 6.02
N LEU A 86 -23.07 -10.78 5.73
CA LEU A 86 -23.70 -10.89 4.42
C LEU A 86 -24.11 -9.52 3.85
N LEU A 87 -24.48 -8.56 4.70
CA LEU A 87 -24.82 -7.21 4.25
C LEU A 87 -23.59 -6.48 3.69
N ALA A 88 -22.50 -6.45 4.46
CA ALA A 88 -21.23 -5.85 4.05
C ALA A 88 -20.62 -6.58 2.84
N ALA A 89 -20.63 -7.91 2.85
CA ALA A 89 -20.09 -8.70 1.75
C ALA A 89 -20.81 -8.47 0.40
N ARG A 90 -22.10 -8.13 0.43
CA ARG A 90 -22.89 -7.82 -0.77
C ARG A 90 -22.81 -6.37 -1.21
N SER A 91 -22.22 -5.50 -0.38
CA SER A 91 -22.09 -4.08 -0.64
C SER A 91 -20.72 -3.66 -1.17
N VAL A 92 -19.85 -4.64 -1.48
CA VAL A 92 -18.59 -4.38 -2.21
C VAL A 92 -18.91 -3.76 -3.57
N TRP A 93 -18.30 -2.59 -3.81
CA TRP A 93 -18.48 -1.82 -5.04
C TRP A 93 -17.35 -2.04 -6.03
N ALA A 94 -16.12 -2.07 -5.55
CA ALA A 94 -14.93 -2.20 -6.37
C ALA A 94 -13.73 -2.68 -5.57
N PHE A 95 -12.79 -3.29 -6.28
CA PHE A 95 -11.41 -3.40 -5.84
C PHE A 95 -10.57 -2.28 -6.47
N GLY A 96 -9.45 -1.92 -5.81
CA GLY A 96 -8.60 -0.81 -6.24
C GLY A 96 -7.13 -1.05 -5.93
N PRO A 97 -6.18 -0.44 -6.68
CA PRO A 97 -6.38 0.57 -7.73
C PRO A 97 -6.89 0.03 -9.07
N GLU A 98 -6.71 -1.25 -9.35
CA GLU A 98 -7.18 -1.94 -10.56
C GLU A 98 -8.31 -2.91 -10.22
N ILE A 99 -8.84 -3.62 -11.23
CA ILE A 99 -9.97 -4.56 -11.07
C ILE A 99 -9.64 -5.67 -10.05
N SER A 100 -8.38 -6.06 -9.92
CA SER A 100 -7.86 -7.04 -8.96
C SER A 100 -6.87 -6.41 -7.97
N GLY A 101 -7.07 -5.15 -7.61
CA GLY A 101 -6.19 -4.45 -6.68
C GLY A 101 -6.46 -4.79 -5.21
N PRO A 102 -5.45 -4.73 -4.32
CA PRO A 102 -5.51 -5.24 -2.94
C PRO A 102 -6.25 -4.31 -1.95
N ASN A 103 -7.27 -3.58 -2.39
CA ASN A 103 -8.08 -2.68 -1.56
C ASN A 103 -9.55 -2.86 -1.90
N VAL A 104 -10.44 -2.61 -0.94
CA VAL A 104 -11.88 -2.82 -1.10
C VAL A 104 -12.65 -1.53 -0.84
N LEU A 105 -13.59 -1.18 -1.73
CA LEU A 105 -14.58 -0.14 -1.49
C LEU A 105 -15.94 -0.77 -1.18
N LEU A 106 -16.55 -0.37 -0.07
CA LEU A 106 -17.84 -0.83 0.43
C LEU A 106 -18.85 0.32 0.51
N ASP A 107 -20.10 0.01 0.20
CA ASP A 107 -21.25 0.86 0.55
C ASP A 107 -21.85 0.38 1.86
N ASP A 108 -21.58 1.12 2.93
CA ASP A 108 -22.12 0.86 4.26
C ASP A 108 -23.18 1.91 4.63
N THR A 109 -23.78 2.56 3.62
CA THR A 109 -24.86 3.54 3.83
C THR A 109 -26.19 2.82 4.07
N LEU A 110 -27.00 3.35 4.98
CA LEU A 110 -28.34 2.83 5.25
C LEU A 110 -29.36 3.39 4.24
N ALA A 111 -30.24 2.53 3.72
CA ALA A 111 -31.27 2.94 2.77
C ALA A 111 -32.33 3.89 3.37
N SER A 112 -32.40 3.97 4.70
CA SER A 112 -33.23 4.95 5.43
C SER A 112 -32.63 6.36 5.45
N GLU A 113 -31.31 6.47 5.29
CA GLU A 113 -30.57 7.73 5.40
C GLU A 113 -30.21 8.27 4.01
N VAL A 114 -29.84 7.38 3.08
CA VAL A 114 -29.36 7.74 1.75
C VAL A 114 -30.29 7.15 0.68
N ASP A 115 -30.71 7.99 -0.26
CA ASP A 115 -31.43 7.55 -1.45
C ASP A 115 -30.51 6.71 -2.35
N LYS A 116 -30.71 5.39 -2.32
CA LYS A 116 -29.93 4.43 -3.11
C LYS A 116 -30.05 4.65 -4.62
N SER A 117 -31.18 5.16 -5.12
CA SER A 117 -31.34 5.46 -6.54
C SER A 117 -30.41 6.60 -6.95
N LEU A 118 -30.34 7.65 -6.14
CA LEU A 118 -29.48 8.80 -6.33
C LEU A 118 -27.99 8.41 -6.15
N LEU A 119 -27.68 7.62 -5.14
CA LEU A 119 -26.33 7.11 -4.87
C LEU A 119 -25.78 6.31 -6.06
N ASN A 120 -26.60 5.45 -6.66
CA ASN A 120 -26.18 4.63 -7.81
C ASN A 120 -25.79 5.47 -9.03
N THR A 121 -26.33 6.68 -9.20
CA THR A 121 -25.95 7.56 -10.33
C THR A 121 -24.53 8.12 -10.22
N VAL A 122 -23.98 8.22 -8.99
CA VAL A 122 -22.62 8.71 -8.75
C VAL A 122 -21.63 7.59 -8.41
N LYS A 123 -22.09 6.33 -8.41
CA LYS A 123 -21.30 5.14 -8.07
C LYS A 123 -20.01 5.06 -8.89
N GLU A 124 -20.11 5.12 -10.22
CA GLU A 124 -18.95 5.02 -11.11
C GLU A 124 -17.94 6.15 -10.89
N SER A 125 -18.42 7.37 -10.65
CA SER A 125 -17.54 8.51 -10.33
C SER A 125 -16.84 8.34 -8.98
N THR A 126 -17.53 7.74 -8.01
CA THR A 126 -16.97 7.44 -6.68
C THR A 126 -15.92 6.34 -6.79
N ILE A 127 -16.18 5.28 -7.56
CA ILE A 127 -15.23 4.20 -7.84
C ILE A 127 -13.98 4.75 -8.53
N GLN A 128 -14.11 5.62 -9.53
CA GLN A 128 -12.97 6.25 -10.19
C GLN A 128 -12.13 7.09 -9.22
N GLY A 129 -12.76 7.85 -8.33
CA GLY A 129 -12.07 8.61 -7.28
C GLY A 129 -11.32 7.71 -6.29
N PHE A 130 -11.94 6.59 -5.90
CA PHE A 130 -11.34 5.57 -5.03
C PHE A 130 -10.16 4.85 -5.71
N GLN A 131 -10.30 4.43 -6.96
CA GLN A 131 -9.21 3.78 -7.70
C GLN A 131 -8.03 4.74 -7.89
N TRP A 132 -8.31 6.00 -8.19
CA TRP A 132 -7.28 7.04 -8.27
C TRP A 132 -6.58 7.24 -6.93
N CYS A 133 -7.33 7.32 -5.82
CA CYS A 133 -6.79 7.35 -4.47
C CYS A 133 -5.85 6.16 -4.22
N CYS A 134 -6.28 4.94 -4.53
CA CYS A 134 -5.48 3.74 -4.29
C CYS A 134 -4.24 3.66 -5.18
N ARG A 135 -4.23 4.31 -6.34
CA ARG A 135 -3.09 4.28 -7.25
C ARG A 135 -1.96 5.20 -6.79
N GLU A 136 -2.33 6.36 -6.25
CA GLU A 136 -1.37 7.37 -5.82
C GLU A 136 -1.13 7.32 -4.32
N GLY A 137 -2.13 7.20 -3.45
CA GLY A 137 -1.89 7.27 -2.00
C GLY A 137 -1.47 8.68 -1.52
N PRO A 138 -1.76 9.05 -0.26
CA PRO A 138 -1.45 10.39 0.27
C PRO A 138 -0.02 10.57 0.82
N LEU A 139 0.71 9.51 1.18
CA LEU A 139 2.01 9.63 1.86
C LEU A 139 3.15 9.93 0.91
N CYS A 140 3.28 9.19 -0.18
CA CYS A 140 4.46 9.18 -1.05
C CYS A 140 4.10 9.14 -2.53
N GLU A 141 2.83 9.27 -2.90
CA GLU A 141 2.35 8.95 -4.24
C GLU A 141 2.67 7.49 -4.65
N GLU A 142 2.67 6.55 -3.70
CA GLU A 142 2.79 5.11 -3.94
C GLU A 142 1.45 4.37 -3.74
N PRO A 143 1.19 3.29 -4.50
CA PRO A 143 -0.06 2.56 -4.40
C PRO A 143 -0.41 2.09 -2.97
N VAL A 144 -1.69 2.25 -2.63
CA VAL A 144 -2.27 1.79 -1.37
C VAL A 144 -2.46 0.27 -1.42
N ARG A 145 -2.27 -0.42 -0.30
CA ARG A 145 -2.44 -1.86 -0.15
C ARG A 145 -3.11 -2.20 1.18
N GLY A 146 -4.04 -3.15 1.14
CA GLY A 146 -4.59 -3.76 2.34
C GLY A 146 -5.52 -2.82 3.10
N VAL A 147 -6.27 -1.98 2.38
CA VAL A 147 -7.19 -1.03 3.00
C VAL A 147 -8.63 -1.28 2.55
N LYS A 148 -9.53 -1.27 3.54
CA LYS A 148 -10.98 -1.37 3.36
C LYS A 148 -11.59 0.02 3.59
N PHE A 149 -12.21 0.57 2.55
CA PHE A 149 -12.89 1.87 2.57
C PHE A 149 -14.39 1.65 2.68
N LYS A 150 -15.04 2.26 3.66
CA LYS A 150 -16.49 2.22 3.83
C LYS A 150 -17.07 3.59 3.59
N LEU A 151 -17.98 3.68 2.62
CA LEU A 151 -18.84 4.83 2.40
C LEU A 151 -19.99 4.77 3.42
N LEU A 152 -20.00 5.68 4.38
CA LEU A 152 -20.95 5.66 5.50
C LEU A 152 -22.17 6.55 5.27
N ASP A 153 -21.97 7.71 4.65
CA ASP A 153 -23.03 8.69 4.41
C ASP A 153 -22.74 9.50 3.13
N VAL A 154 -23.80 9.88 2.43
CA VAL A 154 -23.72 10.70 1.22
C VAL A 154 -24.90 11.66 1.14
N SER A 155 -24.59 12.96 1.05
CA SER A 155 -25.54 13.99 0.66
C SER A 155 -25.31 14.36 -0.79
N LEU A 156 -26.33 14.24 -1.65
CA LEU A 156 -26.24 14.51 -3.07
C LEU A 156 -27.30 15.53 -3.50
N ALA A 157 -26.93 16.40 -4.43
CA ALA A 157 -27.89 17.29 -5.09
C ALA A 157 -28.94 16.48 -5.87
N SER A 158 -30.19 16.96 -5.94
CA SER A 158 -31.21 16.32 -6.80
C SER A 158 -30.84 16.42 -8.28
N GLU A 159 -30.45 17.61 -8.73
CA GLU A 159 -30.17 17.89 -10.13
C GLU A 159 -28.85 17.25 -10.61
N PRO A 160 -28.86 16.50 -11.73
CA PRO A 160 -27.65 15.85 -12.25
C PRO A 160 -26.50 16.78 -12.59
N ILE A 161 -26.78 18.04 -12.96
CA ILE A 161 -25.77 19.04 -13.33
C ILE A 161 -24.77 19.31 -12.19
N HIS A 162 -25.21 19.18 -10.93
CA HIS A 162 -24.37 19.40 -9.76
C HIS A 162 -23.54 18.16 -9.36
N ARG A 163 -23.72 17.04 -10.05
CA ARG A 163 -23.13 15.72 -9.73
C ARG A 163 -22.25 15.17 -10.84
N GLY A 164 -21.82 16.01 -11.76
CA GLY A 164 -20.88 15.62 -12.81
C GLY A 164 -19.59 15.03 -12.26
N GLY A 165 -18.94 14.14 -13.02
CA GLY A 165 -17.72 13.44 -12.60
C GLY A 165 -16.61 14.37 -12.11
N GLY A 166 -16.45 15.54 -12.73
CA GLY A 166 -15.47 16.55 -12.30
C GLY A 166 -15.69 17.13 -10.90
N GLN A 167 -16.89 16.96 -10.32
CA GLN A 167 -17.18 17.31 -8.92
C GLN A 167 -16.96 16.10 -8.01
N ILE A 168 -17.53 14.94 -8.36
CA ILE A 168 -17.56 13.75 -7.51
C ILE A 168 -16.20 13.06 -7.43
N ILE A 169 -15.51 12.82 -8.55
CA ILE A 169 -14.25 12.07 -8.61
C ILE A 169 -13.18 12.67 -7.67
N PRO A 170 -12.82 13.97 -7.78
CA PRO A 170 -11.81 14.55 -6.88
C PRO A 170 -12.28 14.63 -5.43
N THR A 171 -13.59 14.72 -5.18
CA THR A 171 -14.14 14.76 -3.83
C THR A 171 -14.09 13.39 -3.17
N ALA A 172 -14.43 12.32 -3.89
CA ALA A 172 -14.27 10.94 -3.43
C ALA A 172 -12.79 10.63 -3.13
N ARG A 173 -11.86 11.08 -3.99
CA ARG A 173 -10.42 10.96 -3.72
C ARG A 173 -10.01 11.66 -2.43
N ARG A 174 -10.47 12.89 -2.18
CA ARG A 174 -10.17 13.62 -0.94
C ARG A 174 -10.77 12.96 0.31
N ALA A 175 -12.00 12.44 0.23
CA ALA A 175 -12.61 11.68 1.32
C ALA A 175 -11.81 10.40 1.65
N ALA A 176 -11.32 9.70 0.62
CA ALA A 176 -10.47 8.53 0.80
C ALA A 176 -9.08 8.89 1.38
N TYR A 177 -8.47 9.99 0.95
CA TYR A 177 -7.20 10.45 1.53
C TYR A 177 -7.32 10.91 2.98
N SER A 178 -8.35 11.69 3.32
CA SER A 178 -8.59 12.11 4.70
C SER A 178 -8.82 10.92 5.62
N SER A 179 -9.61 9.92 5.19
CA SER A 179 -9.83 8.69 5.95
C SER A 179 -8.56 7.85 6.12
N LEU A 180 -7.73 7.71 5.08
CA LEU A 180 -6.41 7.06 5.21
C LEU A 180 -5.50 7.77 6.22
N LEU A 181 -5.43 9.10 6.15
CA LEU A 181 -4.55 9.89 7.01
C LEU A 181 -4.96 9.85 8.49
N LEU A 182 -6.26 9.65 8.78
CA LEU A 182 -6.76 9.46 10.15
C LEU A 182 -6.75 8.00 10.63
N ALA A 183 -6.35 7.05 9.79
CA ALA A 183 -6.33 5.61 10.07
C ALA A 183 -4.92 5.10 10.44
N THR A 184 -4.08 5.94 11.04
CA THR A 184 -2.70 5.59 11.44
C THR A 184 -1.92 5.01 10.25
N PRO A 185 -1.65 5.83 9.20
CA PRO A 185 -1.08 5.35 7.96
C PRO A 185 0.38 4.89 8.14
N ARG A 186 0.78 3.89 7.35
CA ARG A 186 2.11 3.27 7.37
C ARG A 186 2.63 3.01 5.96
N LEU A 187 3.94 2.91 5.84
CA LEU A 187 4.58 2.40 4.64
C LEU A 187 4.76 0.89 4.74
N MET A 188 4.63 0.20 3.61
CA MET A 188 5.02 -1.19 3.46
C MET A 188 6.21 -1.30 2.52
N GLU A 189 7.19 -2.09 2.91
CA GLU A 189 8.33 -2.46 2.09
C GLU A 189 8.16 -3.86 1.49
N PRO A 190 8.70 -4.12 0.29
CA PRO A 190 8.70 -5.46 -0.28
C PRO A 190 9.74 -6.32 0.44
N ILE A 191 9.33 -7.52 0.82
CA ILE A 191 10.19 -8.54 1.42
C ILE A 191 10.49 -9.61 0.39
N TYR A 192 11.77 -9.94 0.24
CA TYR A 192 12.23 -11.05 -0.58
C TYR A 192 12.31 -12.33 0.24
N SER A 193 11.83 -13.42 -0.33
CA SER A 193 12.23 -14.77 0.07
C SER A 193 13.57 -15.06 -0.59
N VAL A 194 14.57 -15.32 0.24
CA VAL A 194 15.94 -15.59 -0.18
C VAL A 194 16.26 -17.02 0.16
N GLN A 195 16.56 -17.81 -0.86
CA GLN A 195 17.08 -19.16 -0.71
C GLN A 195 18.59 -19.14 -0.91
N ILE A 196 19.33 -19.55 0.10
CA ILE A 196 20.79 -19.59 0.12
C ILE A 196 21.23 -21.05 0.15
N GLN A 197 22.17 -21.40 -0.73
CA GLN A 197 22.82 -22.71 -0.74
C GLN A 197 24.30 -22.52 -0.42
N ALA A 198 24.78 -23.24 0.59
CA ALA A 198 26.17 -23.16 1.01
C ALA A 198 26.63 -24.46 1.69
N PRO A 199 27.92 -24.82 1.64
CA PRO A 199 28.44 -25.94 2.40
C PRO A 199 28.41 -25.66 3.93
N ALA A 200 28.42 -26.73 4.72
CA ALA A 200 28.12 -26.69 6.15
C ALA A 200 29.11 -25.86 7.00
N ASP A 201 30.34 -25.74 6.52
CA ASP A 201 31.44 -25.02 7.14
C ASP A 201 31.23 -23.50 7.16
N VAL A 202 30.61 -22.93 6.11
CA VAL A 202 30.41 -21.48 5.98
C VAL A 202 29.02 -21.01 6.44
N VAL A 203 28.07 -21.91 6.69
CA VAL A 203 26.69 -21.56 7.09
C VAL A 203 26.65 -20.59 8.28
N GLY A 204 27.49 -20.83 9.29
CA GLY A 204 27.56 -19.98 10.48
C GLY A 204 27.94 -18.52 10.17
N GLU A 205 28.74 -18.29 9.13
CA GLU A 205 29.19 -16.96 8.72
C GLU A 205 28.10 -16.16 7.96
N LEU A 206 27.07 -16.84 7.44
CA LEU A 206 26.00 -16.20 6.67
C LEU A 206 24.96 -15.51 7.57
N TYR A 207 24.78 -16.01 8.79
CA TYR A 207 23.85 -15.44 9.77
C TYR A 207 24.13 -13.96 10.08
N PRO A 208 25.38 -13.55 10.42
CA PRO A 208 25.71 -12.14 10.60
C PRO A 208 25.49 -11.28 9.36
N VAL A 209 25.72 -11.81 8.15
CA VAL A 209 25.54 -11.07 6.89
C VAL A 209 24.06 -10.74 6.68
N LEU A 210 23.17 -11.70 6.93
CA LEU A 210 21.72 -11.48 6.92
C LEU A 210 21.29 -10.52 8.03
N ALA A 211 21.76 -10.72 9.26
CA ALA A 211 21.34 -9.92 10.41
C ALA A 211 21.69 -8.43 10.26
N ARG A 212 22.84 -8.10 9.65
CA ARG A 212 23.23 -6.72 9.33
C ARG A 212 22.26 -6.01 8.37
N ARG A 213 21.48 -6.77 7.60
CA ARG A 213 20.55 -6.31 6.58
C ARG A 213 19.10 -6.58 6.96
N ARG A 214 18.80 -6.67 8.27
CA ARG A 214 17.47 -6.97 8.82
C ARG A 214 16.88 -8.30 8.31
N GLY A 215 17.72 -9.22 7.84
CA GLY A 215 17.30 -10.53 7.36
C GLY A 215 16.89 -11.45 8.52
N HIS A 216 15.81 -12.20 8.32
CA HIS A 216 15.31 -13.18 9.28
C HIS A 216 15.34 -14.58 8.67
N VAL A 217 16.10 -15.50 9.27
CA VAL A 217 16.18 -16.90 8.81
C VAL A 217 14.92 -17.63 9.28
N VAL A 218 14.17 -18.17 8.32
CA VAL A 218 12.94 -18.94 8.56
C VAL A 218 13.29 -20.40 8.83
N ARG A 219 14.23 -20.94 8.06
CA ARG A 219 14.58 -22.35 8.10
C ARG A 219 15.99 -22.57 7.59
N ASP A 220 16.74 -23.45 8.25
CA ASP A 220 18.00 -23.97 7.78
C ASP A 220 17.97 -25.50 7.82
N GLN A 221 18.35 -26.15 6.72
CA GLN A 221 18.36 -27.60 6.68
C GLN A 221 19.44 -28.14 5.75
N PRO A 222 20.06 -29.29 6.09
CA PRO A 222 20.92 -30.00 5.16
C PRO A 222 20.07 -30.51 3.98
N LYS A 223 20.58 -30.37 2.75
CA LYS A 223 19.89 -30.92 1.59
C LYS A 223 20.11 -32.44 1.52
N PRO A 224 19.04 -33.25 1.53
CA PRO A 224 19.20 -34.71 1.45
C PRO A 224 19.95 -35.13 0.19
N GLY A 225 20.97 -35.98 0.35
CA GLY A 225 21.76 -36.51 -0.75
C GLY A 225 22.78 -35.52 -1.35
N ALA A 226 23.02 -34.36 -0.74
CA ALA A 226 24.02 -33.40 -1.19
C ALA A 226 24.81 -32.78 -0.02
N PRO A 227 26.09 -32.41 -0.21
CA PRO A 227 26.96 -31.91 0.86
C PRO A 227 26.76 -30.40 1.12
N PHE A 228 25.53 -29.89 0.99
CA PHE A 228 25.23 -28.47 1.22
C PHE A 228 23.93 -28.27 2.00
N TYR A 229 23.86 -27.14 2.68
CA TYR A 229 22.70 -26.65 3.40
C TYR A 229 21.89 -25.72 2.50
N THR A 230 20.58 -25.74 2.71
CA THR A 230 19.66 -24.74 2.18
C THR A 230 19.14 -23.91 3.35
N MET A 231 19.42 -22.61 3.32
CA MET A 231 18.83 -21.62 4.21
C MET A 231 17.73 -20.85 3.47
N GLU A 232 16.58 -20.70 4.11
CA GLU A 232 15.47 -19.87 3.66
C GLU A 232 15.34 -18.70 4.63
N ALA A 233 15.37 -17.49 4.09
CA ALA A 233 15.31 -16.26 4.88
C ALA A 233 14.40 -15.23 4.22
N PHE A 234 13.87 -14.32 5.02
CA PHE A 234 13.24 -13.10 4.56
C PHE A 234 14.21 -11.93 4.65
N LEU A 235 14.26 -11.11 3.59
CA LEU A 235 15.15 -9.96 3.50
C LEU A 235 14.39 -8.77 2.91
N PRO A 236 14.34 -7.61 3.57
CA PRO A 236 13.79 -6.41 2.98
C PRO A 236 14.51 -6.07 1.67
N ALA A 237 13.75 -5.81 0.61
CA ALA A 237 14.31 -5.60 -0.72
C ALA A 237 15.24 -4.38 -0.76
N MET A 238 14.99 -3.35 0.05
CA MET A 238 15.88 -2.19 0.15
C MET A 238 17.26 -2.55 0.73
N ASP A 239 17.32 -3.53 1.64
CA ASP A 239 18.57 -4.03 2.23
C ASP A 239 19.17 -5.19 1.44
N SER A 240 18.54 -5.60 0.33
CA SER A 240 19.03 -6.67 -0.56
C SER A 240 20.10 -6.19 -1.55
N PHE A 241 20.24 -4.88 -1.76
CA PHE A 241 21.23 -4.35 -2.71
C PHE A 241 22.66 -4.68 -2.27
N GLY A 242 23.39 -5.41 -3.12
CA GLY A 242 24.73 -5.91 -2.82
C GLY A 242 24.76 -7.14 -1.90
N PHE A 243 23.61 -7.69 -1.49
CA PHE A 243 23.55 -8.84 -0.58
C PHE A 243 24.26 -10.07 -1.15
N GLU A 244 24.02 -10.41 -2.43
CA GLU A 244 24.69 -11.54 -3.08
C GLU A 244 26.23 -11.35 -3.06
N THR A 245 26.70 -10.14 -3.36
CA THR A 245 28.12 -9.83 -3.38
C THR A 245 28.75 -10.01 -2.00
N ASP A 246 28.13 -9.45 -0.96
CA ASP A 246 28.59 -9.63 0.42
C ASP A 246 28.62 -11.11 0.78
N LEU A 247 27.52 -11.83 0.51
CA LEU A 247 27.38 -13.25 0.80
C LEU A 247 28.52 -14.07 0.18
N ARG A 248 28.85 -13.80 -1.09
CA ARG A 248 29.95 -14.46 -1.80
C ARG A 248 31.31 -14.03 -1.27
N SER A 249 31.51 -12.76 -0.90
CA SER A 249 32.77 -12.31 -0.30
C SER A 249 33.04 -12.96 1.05
N PHE A 250 32.05 -13.04 1.94
CA PHE A 250 32.20 -13.69 3.25
C PHE A 250 32.40 -15.20 3.11
N SER A 251 31.69 -15.86 2.20
CA SER A 251 31.81 -17.31 1.97
C SER A 251 32.93 -17.72 1.00
N GLN A 252 33.82 -16.82 0.59
CA GLN A 252 34.86 -17.08 -0.43
C GLN A 252 34.29 -17.66 -1.74
N GLY A 253 33.08 -17.26 -2.11
CA GLY A 253 32.38 -17.65 -3.32
C GLY A 253 31.62 -18.98 -3.22
N GLN A 254 31.61 -19.63 -2.06
CA GLN A 254 30.99 -20.93 -1.87
C GLN A 254 29.47 -20.88 -1.70
N ALA A 255 28.93 -19.77 -1.17
CA ALA A 255 27.49 -19.58 -1.06
C ALA A 255 26.90 -19.00 -2.35
N MET A 256 25.69 -19.44 -2.69
CA MET A 256 24.87 -18.87 -3.76
C MET A 256 23.50 -18.51 -3.19
N CYS A 257 22.88 -17.44 -3.69
CA CYS A 257 21.53 -17.07 -3.29
C CYS A 257 20.62 -16.80 -4.48
N TYR A 258 19.35 -17.11 -4.31
CA TYR A 258 18.25 -16.73 -5.19
C TYR A 258 17.26 -15.92 -4.37
N SER A 259 16.88 -14.76 -4.88
CA SER A 259 15.91 -13.88 -4.22
C SER A 259 14.69 -13.71 -5.12
N SER A 260 13.49 -13.87 -4.55
CA SER A 260 12.23 -13.58 -5.22
C SER A 260 11.32 -12.79 -4.30
N PHE A 261 10.42 -11.99 -4.89
CA PHE A 261 9.39 -11.30 -4.10
C PHE A 261 8.53 -12.31 -3.34
N SER A 262 8.31 -12.06 -2.05
CA SER A 262 7.46 -12.89 -1.20
C SER A 262 6.19 -12.17 -0.80
N HIS A 263 6.31 -11.06 -0.07
CA HIS A 263 5.17 -10.35 0.50
C HIS A 263 5.54 -8.90 0.83
N TRP A 264 4.54 -8.11 1.22
CA TRP A 264 4.73 -6.77 1.75
C TRP A 264 4.70 -6.81 3.28
N ALA A 265 5.62 -6.10 3.93
CA ALA A 265 5.65 -5.96 5.37
C ALA A 265 5.64 -4.47 5.76
N VAL A 266 5.03 -4.16 6.89
CA VAL A 266 5.00 -2.79 7.41
C VAL A 266 6.41 -2.37 7.82
N VAL A 267 6.86 -1.22 7.32
CA VAL A 267 8.14 -0.61 7.72
C VAL A 267 8.04 -0.18 9.18
N PRO A 268 9.00 -0.54 10.04
CA PRO A 268 8.99 -0.09 11.42
C PRO A 268 9.07 1.43 11.53
N GLY A 269 8.32 1.98 12.49
CA GLY A 269 8.23 3.42 12.73
C GLY A 269 6.97 4.08 12.18
N ASP A 270 6.87 5.39 12.41
CA ASP A 270 5.77 6.21 11.93
C ASP A 270 6.26 7.15 10.80
N PRO A 271 5.69 7.09 9.59
CA PRO A 271 6.08 8.01 8.51
C PRO A 271 5.71 9.48 8.79
N LEU A 272 4.70 9.73 9.62
CA LEU A 272 4.19 11.08 9.91
C LEU A 272 4.83 11.73 11.14
N ASP A 273 5.72 11.04 11.87
CA ASP A 273 6.38 11.62 13.04
C ASP A 273 7.42 12.68 12.65
N ARG A 274 7.10 13.94 12.98
CA ARG A 274 7.94 15.12 12.70
C ARG A 274 9.02 15.34 13.76
N ASN A 275 8.95 14.66 14.90
CA ASN A 275 9.93 14.82 15.97
C ASN A 275 11.26 14.11 15.65
N ILE A 276 11.24 13.20 14.68
CA ILE A 276 12.41 12.44 14.23
C ILE A 276 13.31 13.34 13.38
N THR A 277 14.51 13.60 13.87
CA THR A 277 15.57 14.27 13.09
C THR A 277 16.33 13.26 12.24
N LEU A 278 16.29 13.44 10.92
CA LEU A 278 17.01 12.59 9.98
C LEU A 278 18.39 13.19 9.66
N HIS A 279 19.44 12.41 9.82
CA HIS A 279 20.81 12.80 9.48
C HIS A 279 21.13 12.39 8.04
N PRO A 280 21.54 13.32 7.16
CA PRO A 280 21.93 12.98 5.80
C PRO A 280 23.09 11.99 5.77
N LEU A 281 23.04 11.02 4.86
CA LEU A 281 24.08 9.99 4.63
C LEU A 281 24.31 9.01 5.79
N GLU A 282 23.50 9.04 6.84
CA GLU A 282 23.53 8.05 7.92
C GLU A 282 22.32 7.09 7.78
N PRO A 283 22.52 5.79 8.02
CA PRO A 283 21.42 4.84 8.05
C PRO A 283 20.55 5.08 9.29
N SER A 284 19.24 5.23 9.08
CA SER A 284 18.29 5.43 10.17
C SER A 284 18.09 4.13 10.97
N PRO A 285 17.96 4.20 12.30
CA PRO A 285 17.63 3.03 13.11
C PRO A 285 16.21 2.54 12.79
N PRO A 286 15.86 1.26 13.09
CA PRO A 286 14.58 0.68 12.71
C PRO A 286 13.34 1.53 13.06
N PRO A 287 13.20 2.12 14.26
CA PRO A 287 12.02 2.91 14.61
C PRO A 287 11.82 4.19 13.76
N HIS A 288 12.84 4.64 13.03
CA HIS A 288 12.81 5.87 12.24
C HIS A 288 12.78 5.59 10.73
N LEU A 289 12.84 4.32 10.31
CA LEU A 289 12.93 3.94 8.90
C LEU A 289 11.73 4.42 8.09
N ALA A 290 10.51 4.30 8.61
CA ALA A 290 9.32 4.75 7.90
C ALA A 290 9.38 6.25 7.57
N ARG A 291 9.82 7.08 8.51
CA ARG A 291 9.99 8.53 8.30
C ARG A 291 11.08 8.82 7.27
N ASP A 292 12.22 8.14 7.38
CA ASP A 292 13.34 8.29 6.46
C ASP A 292 12.95 7.93 5.02
N PHE A 293 12.33 6.77 4.83
CA PHE A 293 11.85 6.32 3.52
C PHE A 293 10.78 7.25 2.94
N MET A 294 9.87 7.75 3.78
CA MET A 294 8.85 8.70 3.34
C MET A 294 9.48 9.98 2.80
N VAL A 295 10.33 10.64 3.61
CA VAL A 295 10.95 11.93 3.25
C VAL A 295 11.84 11.78 2.01
N LYS A 296 12.66 10.73 1.94
CA LYS A 296 13.54 10.46 0.77
C LYS A 296 12.72 10.21 -0.50
N THR A 297 11.65 9.43 -0.41
CA THR A 297 10.78 9.13 -1.57
C THR A 297 10.05 10.38 -2.05
N ARG A 298 9.52 11.19 -1.12
CA ARG A 298 8.85 12.46 -1.44
C ARG A 298 9.81 13.45 -2.11
N ARG A 299 11.02 13.63 -1.56
CA ARG A 299 12.07 14.47 -2.17
C ARG A 299 12.43 14.00 -3.59
N ARG A 300 12.57 12.68 -3.79
CA ARG A 300 12.85 12.09 -5.12
C ARG A 300 11.74 12.38 -6.14
N LYS A 301 10.48 12.40 -5.69
CA LYS A 301 9.31 12.72 -6.53
C LYS A 301 9.04 14.22 -6.68
N GLY A 302 9.81 15.08 -6.01
CA GLY A 302 9.58 16.53 -6.04
C GLY A 302 8.40 17.00 -5.19
N LEU A 303 7.95 16.18 -4.24
CA LEU A 303 6.90 16.52 -3.28
C LEU A 303 7.50 17.27 -2.08
N THR A 304 6.65 18.00 -1.35
CA THR A 304 7.02 18.61 -0.05
C THR A 304 7.43 17.53 0.93
N GLU A 305 8.36 17.79 1.85
CA GLU A 305 8.85 16.77 2.79
C GLU A 305 7.75 16.19 3.67
N ASP A 306 6.92 17.06 4.23
CA ASP A 306 5.73 16.65 4.99
C ASP A 306 4.51 16.54 4.09
N VAL A 307 3.66 15.57 4.45
CA VAL A 307 2.31 15.48 3.92
C VAL A 307 1.54 16.70 4.40
N ALA A 308 0.95 17.43 3.46
CA ALA A 308 0.07 18.55 3.75
C ALA A 308 -1.30 18.02 4.22
N VAL A 309 -1.36 17.43 5.42
CA VAL A 309 -2.56 16.82 6.01
C VAL A 309 -3.77 17.74 5.80
N ASN A 310 -3.66 19.02 6.21
CA ASN A 310 -4.70 20.05 6.09
C ASN A 310 -5.22 20.32 4.67
N SER A 311 -4.49 19.96 3.61
CA SER A 311 -4.96 20.20 2.23
C SER A 311 -6.10 19.24 1.82
N TYR A 312 -6.25 18.12 2.53
CA TYR A 312 -7.26 17.10 2.25
C TYR A 312 -8.48 17.19 3.15
N PHE A 313 -8.41 17.95 4.26
CA PHE A 313 -9.54 18.16 5.16
C PHE A 313 -10.28 19.44 4.78
N ASP A 314 -11.61 19.36 4.72
CA ASP A 314 -12.42 20.56 4.63
C ASP A 314 -12.39 21.34 5.95
N ALA A 315 -12.53 22.67 5.88
CA ALA A 315 -12.44 23.54 7.05
C ALA A 315 -13.40 23.13 8.18
N ALA A 316 -14.59 22.62 7.85
CA ALA A 316 -15.55 22.12 8.83
C ALA A 316 -15.07 20.85 9.54
N LEU A 317 -14.36 19.96 8.85
CA LEU A 317 -13.79 18.76 9.44
C LEU A 317 -12.59 19.10 10.34
N ILE A 318 -11.77 20.08 9.94
CA ILE A 318 -10.68 20.61 10.78
C ILE A 318 -11.22 21.18 12.09
N GLN A 319 -12.34 21.88 12.06
CA GLN A 319 -12.99 22.38 13.29
C GLN A 319 -13.48 21.23 14.19
N GLN A 320 -14.00 20.15 13.61
CA GLN A 320 -14.41 18.97 14.38
C GLN A 320 -13.21 18.25 15.01
N LEU A 321 -12.11 18.11 14.26
CA LEU A 321 -10.84 17.57 14.75
C LEU A 321 -10.33 18.39 15.95
N ALA A 322 -10.25 19.73 15.78
CA ALA A 322 -9.82 20.64 16.83
C ALA A 322 -10.72 20.58 18.08
N ALA A 323 -12.03 20.41 17.91
CA ALA A 323 -12.97 20.26 19.03
C ALA A 323 -12.79 18.94 19.81
N GLN A 324 -12.21 17.92 19.18
CA GLN A 324 -11.91 16.62 19.80
C GLN A 324 -10.47 16.50 20.29
N GLY A 325 -9.67 17.56 20.16
CA GLY A 325 -8.28 17.60 20.64
C GLY A 325 -7.29 16.86 19.74
N LEU A 326 -7.65 16.66 18.46
CA LEU A 326 -6.81 16.10 17.40
C LEU A 326 -6.31 17.20 16.45
#